data_AF-A0A3L7YL27-F1
#
_entry.id   AF-A0A3L7YL27-F1
#
_cell.length_a   1.000
_cell.length_b   1.000
_cell.length_c   1.000
_cell.angle_alpha   90.00
_cell.angle_beta   90.00
_cell.angle_gamma   90.00
#
_symmetry.space_group_name_H-M   'P 1'
#
loop_
_entity.id
_entity.type
_entity.pdbx_description
1 polymer ?
#
loop_
_entity_poly.entity_id
_entity_poly.type
_entity_poly.pdbx_seq_one_letter_code
_entity_poly.pdbx_strand_id
1 'polypeptide(L)' 'MKIALIGAGSVVWTRRLMMDILSFPELTGATLSLMDIDPVRLETARQTVERLV' A
#
# COMPACT_ATOMS: atom_id res chain seq x y z
N MET A 1 0.71 2.49 14.45
CA MET A 1 1.92 2.77 13.63
C MET A 1 1.48 3.30 12.26
N LYS A 2 2.21 4.22 11.62
CA LYS A 2 1.89 4.71 10.26
C LYS A 2 3.02 4.35 9.29
N ILE A 3 2.67 3.76 8.15
CA ILE A 3 3.59 3.39 7.08
C ILE A 3 3.22 4.20 5.84
N ALA A 4 4.16 5.00 5.33
CA ALA A 4 3.96 5.81 4.14
C ALA A 4 4.78 5.28 2.97
N LEU A 5 4.13 4.97 1.84
CA LEU A 5 4.77 4.60 0.58
C LEU A 5 4.74 5.78 -0.39
N ILE A 6 5.92 6.31 -0.72
CA ILE A 6 6.13 7.35 -1.73
C ILE A 6 6.50 6.66 -3.05
N GLY A 7 5.76 6.94 -4.13
CA GLY A 7 5.87 6.20 -5.39
C GLY A 7 4.98 4.94 -5.43
N ALA A 8 3.83 4.99 -4.73
CA ALA A 8 2.91 3.86 -4.59
C ALA A 8 2.27 3.41 -5.91
N GLY A 9 2.32 4.24 -6.96
CA GLY A 9 1.85 3.91 -8.31
C GLY A 9 2.64 2.79 -8.99
N SER A 10 3.72 2.29 -8.37
CA SER A 10 4.34 1.00 -8.73
C SER A 10 3.46 -0.17 -8.27
N VAL A 11 2.27 -0.32 -8.86
CA VAL A 11 1.17 -1.18 -8.37
C VAL A 11 1.61 -2.61 -8.00
N VAL A 12 2.39 -3.27 -8.86
CA VAL A 12 2.86 -4.65 -8.60
C VAL A 12 3.80 -4.69 -7.40
N TRP A 13 4.71 -3.72 -7.29
CA TRP A 13 5.65 -3.62 -6.17
C TRP A 13 4.93 -3.26 -4.87
N THR A 14 4.05 -2.24 -4.91
CA THR A 14 3.21 -1.83 -3.80
C THR A 14 2.40 -3.00 -3.25
N ARG A 15 1.74 -3.78 -4.14
CA ARG A 15 0.98 -4.97 -3.73
C ARG A 15 1.86 -5.99 -3.01
N ARG A 16 3.05 -6.30 -3.54
CA ARG A 16 3.98 -7.27 -2.93
C ARG A 16 4.41 -6.81 -1.55
N LEU A 17 4.87 -5.57 -1.44
CA LEU A 17 5.32 -5.01 -0.17
C LEU A 17 4.18 -4.96 0.87
N MET A 18 2.96 -4.62 0.46
CA MET A 18 1.82 -4.62 1.38
C MET A 18 1.46 -6.03 1.85
N MET A 19 1.52 -7.05 0.99
CA MET A 19 1.32 -8.45 1.44
C MET A 19 2.35 -8.86 2.49
N ASP A 20 3.62 -8.50 2.29
CA ASP A 20 4.68 -8.80 3.25
C ASP A 20 4.41 -8.08 4.58
N ILE A 21 4.08 -6.80 4.56
CA ILE A 21 3.77 -6.02 5.77
C ILE A 21 2.54 -6.59 6.51
N LEU A 22 1.47 -6.91 5.80
CA LEU A 22 0.24 -7.45 6.38
C LEU A 22 0.41 -8.90 6.89
N SER A 23 1.49 -9.59 6.52
CA SER A 23 1.81 -10.92 7.05
C SER A 23 2.31 -10.90 8.50
N PHE A 24 2.71 -9.74 9.03
CA PHE A 24 3.19 -9.58 10.40
C PHE A 24 2.03 -9.20 11.34
N PRO A 25 1.59 -10.08 12.26
CA PRO A 25 0.47 -9.81 13.16
C PRO A 25 0.65 -8.55 14.02
N GLU A 26 1.90 -8.22 14.38
CA GLU A 26 2.26 -7.03 15.17
C GLU A 26 1.97 -5.72 14.43
N LEU A 27 1.85 -5.77 13.10
CA LEU A 27 1.55 -4.62 12.24
C LEU A 27 0.04 -4.50 11.96
N THR A 28 -0.78 -5.39 12.52
CA THR A 28 -2.24 -5.30 12.44
C THR A 28 -2.71 -3.97 13.03
N GLY A 29 -3.50 -3.22 12.27
CA GLY A 29 -3.97 -1.87 12.66
C GLY A 29 -3.00 -0.74 12.33
N ALA A 30 -1.89 -1.00 11.63
CA ALA A 30 -1.08 0.07 11.06
C ALA A 30 -1.87 0.88 10.02
N THR A 31 -1.68 2.20 10.01
CA THR A 31 -2.24 3.07 8.98
C THR A 31 -1.32 3.04 7.76
N LEU A 32 -1.83 2.58 6.62
CA LEU A 32 -1.14 2.62 5.34
C LEU A 32 -1.45 3.94 4.63
N SER A 33 -0.44 4.66 4.17
CA SER A 33 -0.59 5.91 3.41
C SER A 33 0.15 5.79 2.09
N LEU A 34 -0.60 5.88 0.99
CA LEU A 34 -0.05 5.79 -0.36
C LEU A 34 0.07 7.20 -0.95
N MET A 35 1.20 7.47 -1.60
CA MET A 35 1.45 8.71 -2.33
C MET A 35 2.07 8.38 -3.68
N ASP A 36 1.58 9.03 -4.72
CA ASP A 36 2.21 9.10 -6.03
C ASP A 36 1.88 10.45 -6.67
N ILE A 37 2.71 10.91 -7.61
CA ILE A 37 2.46 12.13 -8.37
C ILE A 37 1.44 11.90 -9.48
N ASP A 38 1.29 10.65 -9.92
CA ASP A 38 0.29 10.25 -10.91
C ASP A 38 -1.00 9.79 -10.22
N PRO A 39 -2.10 10.56 -10.33
CA PRO A 39 -3.35 10.25 -9.63
C PRO A 39 -4.01 8.96 -10.14
N VAL A 40 -3.83 8.59 -11.41
CA VAL A 40 -4.43 7.37 -11.99
C VAL A 40 -3.71 6.13 -11.46
N ARG A 41 -2.37 6.20 -11.41
CA ARG A 41 -1.57 5.12 -10.82
C ARG A 41 -1.79 4.99 -9.33
N LEU A 42 -1.91 6.12 -8.61
CA LEU A 42 -2.22 6.12 -7.18
C LEU A 42 -3.56 5.45 -6.89
N GLU A 43 -4.59 5.78 -7.67
CA GLU A 43 -5.92 5.17 -7.51
C GLU A 43 -5.88 3.66 -7.76
N THR A 44 -5.16 3.23 -8.80
CA THR A 44 -4.97 1.79 -9.09
C THR A 44 -4.26 1.07 -7.94
N ALA A 45 -3.23 1.70 -7.35
CA ALA A 45 -2.52 1.17 -6.20
C ALA A 45 -3.43 1.08 -4.96
N ARG A 46 -4.22 2.12 -4.67
CA ARG A 46 -5.18 2.16 -3.57
C ARG A 46 -6.18 1.00 -3.66
N GLN A 47 -6.84 0.84 -4.81
CA GLN A 47 -7.78 -0.27 -5.04
C GLN A 47 -7.12 -1.64 -4.88
N THR A 48 -5.86 -1.77 -5.30
CA THR A 48 -5.11 -3.03 -5.18
C THR A 48 -4.82 -3.37 -3.72
N VAL A 49 -4.45 -2.38 -2.91
CA VAL A 49 -4.13 -2.56 -1.49
C VAL A 49 -5.38 -2.80 -0.65
N GLU A 50 -6.48 -2.09 -0.92
CA GLU A 50 -7.76 -2.28 -0.22
C GLU A 50 -8.37 -3.68 -0.41
N ARG A 51 -8.03 -4.38 -1.50
CA ARG A 51 -8.45 -5.77 -1.73
C ARG A 51 -7.65 -6.80 -0.93
N LEU A 52 -6.55 -6.39 -0.28
CA LEU A 52 -5.72 -7.28 0.54
C LEU A 52 -6.17 -7.33 2.02
N VAL A 53 -6.98 -6.36 2.45
CA VAL A 53 -7.48 -6.22 3.82
C VAL A 53 -8.94 -6.67 3.95
#